data_AF-A0A0U5NPG1-F1
#
_entry.id   AF-A0A0U5NPG1-F1
#
_cell.length_a   1.000
_cell.length_b   1.000
_cell.length_c   1.000
_cell.angle_alpha   90.00
_cell.angle_beta   90.00
_cell.angle_gamma   90.00
#
_symmetry.space_group_name_H-M   'P 1'
#
loop_
_entity.id
_entity.type
_entity.pdbx_description
1 polymer ?
#
loop_
_entity_poly.entity_id
_entity_poly.type
_entity_poly.pdbx_seq_one_letter_code
_entity_poly.pdbx_strand_id
1 'polypeptide(L)' 'MKKKVDAERAIRTIAMKEGKTVEYIRSQMNMAMLAGLCNQDPDIQARWKKIPCEDEIPTPEELITYLATHVDSGIDPFG' A
#
# COMPACT_ATOMS: atom_id res chain seq x y z
N MET A 1 14.48 11.45 12.85
CA MET A 1 13.82 11.71 11.55
C MET A 1 13.30 10.37 11.02
N LYS A 2 11.98 10.20 10.87
CA LYS A 2 11.44 9.04 10.13
C LYS A 2 11.98 9.14 8.71
N LYS A 3 12.58 8.07 8.17
CA LYS A 3 13.02 8.07 6.77
C LYS A 3 11.77 8.34 5.92
N LYS A 4 11.80 9.39 5.09
CA LYS A 4 10.76 9.55 4.08
C LYS A 4 10.89 8.38 3.13
N VAL A 5 9.88 7.54 3.07
CA VAL A 5 9.85 6.39 2.16
C VAL A 5 9.69 6.94 0.76
N ASP A 6 10.62 6.57 -0.12
CA ASP A 6 10.55 6.91 -1.54
C ASP A 6 9.70 5.86 -2.24
N ALA A 7 8.38 6.05 -2.19
CA ALA A 7 7.41 5.11 -2.74
C ALA A 7 7.57 4.96 -4.27
N GLU A 8 7.85 6.06 -4.98
CA GLU A 8 8.09 6.04 -6.42
C GLU A 8 9.30 5.16 -6.77
N ARG A 9 10.40 5.30 -6.04
CA ARG A 9 11.57 4.45 -6.22
C ARG A 9 11.28 2.98 -5.90
N ALA A 10 10.47 2.70 -4.88
CA ALA A 10 10.09 1.34 -4.53
C ALA A 10 9.30 0.68 -5.68
N ILE A 11 8.28 1.36 -6.21
CA ILE A 11 7.47 0.88 -7.33
C ILE A 11 8.33 0.65 -8.57
N ARG A 12 9.20 1.60 -8.94
CA ARG A 12 10.13 1.46 -10.07
C ARG A 12 11.09 0.28 -9.92
N THR A 13 11.57 0.05 -8.70
CA THR A 13 12.48 -1.07 -8.41
C THR A 13 11.78 -2.42 -8.61
N ILE A 14 10.53 -2.54 -8.17
CA ILE A 14 9.72 -3.76 -8.39
C ILE A 14 9.45 -3.95 -9.88
N ALA A 15 9.00 -2.90 -10.57
CA ALA A 15 8.74 -2.93 -12.01
C ALA A 15 9.97 -3.43 -12.79
N MET A 16 11.15 -2.89 -12.49
CA MET A 16 12.40 -3.32 -13.11
C MET A 16 12.74 -4.78 -12.81
N LYS A 17 12.63 -5.21 -11.55
CA LYS A 17 12.94 -6.58 -11.12
C LYS A 17 12.02 -7.62 -11.76
N GLU A 18 10.75 -7.28 -11.94
CA GLU A 18 9.74 -8.17 -12.50
C GLU A 18 9.62 -8.07 -14.03
N GLY A 19 10.36 -7.17 -14.67
CA GLY A 19 10.23 -6.90 -16.11
C GLY A 19 8.84 -6.37 -16.49
N LYS A 20 8.22 -5.59 -15.60
CA LYS A 20 6.89 -4.98 -15.76
C LYS A 20 7.01 -3.46 -15.88
N THR A 21 5.92 -2.82 -16.32
CA THR A 21 5.83 -1.36 -16.30
C THR A 21 5.44 -0.86 -14.93
N VAL A 22 5.78 0.39 -14.63
CA VAL A 22 5.40 1.05 -13.37
C VAL A 22 3.87 1.12 -13.25
N GLU A 23 3.20 1.38 -14.38
CA GLU A 23 1.74 1.44 -14.49
C GLU A 23 1.12 0.08 -14.14
N TYR A 24 1.71 -1.02 -14.63
CA TYR A 24 1.24 -2.37 -14.30
C TYR A 24 1.32 -2.63 -12.79
N ILE A 25 2.45 -2.29 -12.16
CA ILE A 25 2.62 -2.45 -10.70
C ILE A 25 1.56 -1.63 -9.94
N ARG A 26 1.36 -0.37 -10.32
CA ARG A 26 0.31 0.48 -9.73
C ARG A 26 -1.08 -0.13 -9.91
N SER A 27 -1.41 -0.66 -11.08
CA SER A 27 -2.69 -1.34 -11.32
C SER A 27 -2.87 -2.57 -10.43
N GLN A 28 -1.85 -3.40 -10.25
CA GLN A 28 -1.92 -4.55 -9.34
C GLN A 28 -2.15 -4.11 -7.89
N MET A 29 -1.44 -3.07 -7.44
CA MET A 29 -1.61 -2.50 -6.11
C MET A 29 -3.04 -1.99 -5.91
N ASN A 30 -3.58 -1.24 -6.88
CA ASN A 30 -4.97 -0.75 -6.82
C ASN A 30 -5.98 -1.90 -6.71
N MET A 31 -5.80 -2.98 -7.47
CA MET A 31 -6.68 -4.15 -7.35
C MET A 31 -6.59 -4.81 -5.97
N ALA A 32 -5.39 -4.94 -5.41
CA ALA A 32 -5.20 -5.49 -4.07
C ALA A 32 -5.84 -4.60 -2.98
N MET A 33 -5.70 -3.28 -3.09
CA MET A 33 -6.32 -2.31 -2.19
C MET A 33 -7.85 -2.41 -2.26
N LEU A 34 -8.43 -2.45 -3.45
CA LEU A 34 -9.87 -2.63 -3.65
C LEU A 34 -10.36 -3.95 -3.08
N ALA A 35 -9.62 -5.05 -3.26
CA ALA A 35 -9.97 -6.35 -2.68
C ALA A 35 -9.96 -6.32 -1.14
N GLY A 36 -9.08 -5.52 -0.53
CA GLY A 36 -9.06 -5.28 0.91
C GLY A 36 -10.22 -4.42 1.41
N LEU A 37 -10.48 -3.30 0.73
CA LEU A 37 -11.54 -2.35 1.08
C LEU A 37 -12.95 -2.93 0.88
N CYS A 38 -13.13 -3.79 -0.12
CA CYS A 38 -14.39 -4.45 -0.45
C CYS A 38 -14.45 -5.90 0.04
N ASN A 39 -13.57 -6.31 0.95
CA ASN A 39 -13.55 -7.69 1.46
C ASN A 39 -14.88 -8.02 2.16
N GLN A 40 -15.36 -9.26 2.07
CA GLN A 40 -16.62 -9.64 2.75
C GLN A 40 -16.47 -9.69 4.28
N ASP A 41 -15.25 -9.88 4.78
CA ASP A 41 -14.94 -9.87 6.19
C ASP A 41 -14.86 -8.41 6.71
N PRO A 42 -15.74 -8.01 7.65
CA PRO A 42 -15.76 -6.66 8.19
C PRO A 42 -14.48 -6.31 8.96
N ASP A 43 -13.79 -7.28 9.56
CA ASP A 43 -12.54 -7.02 10.27
C ASP A 43 -11.42 -6.71 9.28
N ILE A 44 -11.39 -7.40 8.14
CA ILE A 44 -10.45 -7.10 7.06
C ILE A 44 -10.75 -5.69 6.51
N GLN A 45 -11.99 -5.37 6.17
CA GLN A 45 -12.34 -4.01 5.72
C GLN A 45 -11.91 -2.95 6.74
N ALA A 46 -12.17 -3.17 8.03
CA ALA A 46 -11.84 -2.23 9.09
C ALA A 46 -10.34 -1.97 9.19
N ARG A 47 -9.49 -2.99 8.96
CA ARG A 47 -8.03 -2.83 8.91
C ARG A 47 -7.62 -1.99 7.69
N TRP A 48 -8.16 -2.29 6.50
CA TRP A 48 -7.84 -1.52 5.29
C TRP A 48 -8.30 -0.06 5.36
N LYS A 49 -9.43 0.23 6.03
CA LYS A 49 -9.91 1.59 6.28
C LYS A 49 -9.03 2.42 7.24
N LYS A 50 -8.04 1.81 7.92
CA LYS A 50 -7.09 2.55 8.77
C LYS A 50 -5.98 3.24 7.99
N ILE A 51 -5.79 2.87 6.72
CA ILE A 51 -4.78 3.50 5.86
C ILE A 51 -5.20 4.96 5.65
N PRO A 52 -4.36 5.95 6.04
CA PRO A 52 -4.64 7.34 5.76
C PRO A 52 -4.78 7.55 4.25
N CYS A 53 -5.89 8.15 3.84
CA CYS A 53 -6.18 8.54 2.46
C CYS A 53 -6.73 9.96 2.46
N GLU A 54 -6.29 10.77 1.49
CA GLU A 54 -6.90 12.09 1.25
C GLU A 54 -8.29 11.98 0.59
N ASP A 55 -8.49 10.92 -0.22
CA ASP A 55 -9.72 10.64 -0.96
C ASP A 55 -10.43 9.35 -0.46
N GLU A 56 -11.36 8.78 -1.24
CA GLU A 56 -12.10 7.55 -0.89
C GLU A 56 -11.24 6.27 -0.95
N ILE A 57 -10.21 6.26 -1.80
CA ILE A 57 -9.32 5.11 -2.02
C ILE A 57 -7.88 5.60 -1.86
N PRO A 58 -7.05 4.95 -1.02
CA PRO A 58 -5.64 5.31 -0.88
C PRO A 58 -4.88 5.08 -2.19
N THR A 59 -3.91 5.94 -2.43
CA THR A 59 -2.92 5.76 -3.49
C THR A 59 -1.90 4.67 -3.11
N PRO A 60 -1.26 4.04 -4.11
CA PRO A 60 -0.13 3.12 -3.88
C PRO A 60 0.96 3.74 -2.98
N GLU A 61 1.21 5.03 -3.11
CA GLU A 61 2.21 5.77 -2.34
C GLU A 61 1.80 5.95 -0.87
N GLU A 62 0.53 6.26 -0.59
CA GLU A 62 -0.02 6.31 0.77
C GLU A 62 0.03 4.93 1.43
N LEU A 63 -0.33 3.87 0.69
CA LEU A 63 -0.21 2.49 1.18
C LEU A 63 1.24 2.16 1.54
N ILE A 64 2.19 2.39 0.64
CA ILE A 64 3.62 2.11 0.90
C ILE A 64 4.10 2.87 2.13
N THR A 65 3.73 4.14 2.24
CA THR A 65 4.10 4.97 3.39
C THR A 65 3.52 4.40 4.68
N TYR A 66 2.23 4.07 4.70
CA TYR A 66 1.55 3.46 5.84
C TYR A 66 2.24 2.18 6.28
N LEU A 67 2.46 1.24 5.36
CA LEU A 67 3.10 -0.05 5.64
C LEU A 67 4.51 0.13 6.19
N ALA A 68 5.31 0.99 5.57
CA ALA A 68 6.67 1.25 6.01
C ALA A 68 6.72 1.86 7.42
N THR A 69 5.77 2.72 7.79
CA THR A 69 5.72 3.26 9.16
C THR A 69 5.39 2.19 10.21
N HIS A 70 4.57 1.20 9.87
CA HIS A 70 4.19 0.11 10.79
C HIS A 70 5.30 -0.92 10.92
N VAL A 71 5.93 -1.30 9.80
CA VAL A 71 7.09 -2.20 9.77
C VAL A 71 8.27 -1.60 10.55
N ASP A 72 8.58 -0.31 10.35
CA ASP A 72 9.62 0.39 11.14
C ASP A 72 9.32 0.38 12.65
N SER A 73 8.04 0.28 13.02
CA SER A 73 7.60 0.22 14.42
C SER A 73 7.51 -1.21 14.97
N GLY A 74 7.80 -2.24 14.17
CA GLY A 74 7.67 -3.65 14.54
C GLY A 74 6.21 -4.10 14.73
N ILE A 75 5.25 -3.36 14.18
CA ILE A 75 3.81 -3.64 14.27
C ILE A 75 3.35 -4.20 12.93
N ASP A 76 2.60 -5.31 12.96
CA ASP A 76 1.89 -5.78 11.77
C ASP A 76 0.67 -4.86 11.51
N PRO A 77 0.65 -4.09 10.42
CA PRO A 77 -0.48 -3.19 10.11
C PRO A 77 -1.80 -3.93 9.90
N PHE A 78 -1.76 -5.23 9.60
CA PHE A 78 -2.92 -6.06 9.38
C PHE A 78 -3.06 -7.18 10.41
N GLY A 79 -2.21 -7.21 11.44
CA GLY A 79 -2.17 -8.20 12.53
C GLY A 79 -3.16 -7.90 13.64
#